data_AF-A0A954S8J1-F1
#
_entry.id   AF-A0A954S8J1-F1
#
_cell.length_a   1.000
_cell.length_b   1.000
_cell.length_c   1.000
_cell.angle_alpha   90.00
_cell.angle_beta   90.00
_cell.angle_gamma   90.00
#
_symmetry.space_group_name_H-M   'P 1'
#
loop_
_entity.id
_entity.type
_entity.pdbx_description
1 polymer ?
#
loop_
_entity_poly.entity_id
_entity_poly.type
_entity_poly.pdbx_seq_one_letter_code
_entity_poly.pdbx_strand_id
1 'polypeptide(L)'
;MTFQILPTSRSPFAHLLMWGLLGALTGCAGGPAGLTTRGQSDASIQLVQNREYSAGSIQGPTERRLKAQSWEKRREEIQAGPNSQMSADLDRFDAAVALYNEQRYAEAEDAFKKLAKDRRHTYESFGARWRNWWGVDEVDRYDPYSNYGDPIEEDALFMLGQSQYALRHYPAAQDSYDDLLNRYPSTRHLDQVTRQLFRIARYWLDFPETVGDQGDAAVELTSAESKARAKPPSGRKQLAVIPNLTDRSNPVFDSYGRGLQALRSIWLHDATGPLADDALMLSANHNLRTGNYVEAARLYKLLREQYPDSQHFKDAFVLGSHVTLASYQGPEYDSQALEEARELKVAALQLFGDLDPEQRQRLQEEVNRLQRAEEARLWDVVEYYQTKGIPEAVTLHCNLILNRYPDSPYAERARETLAMQAAERQDGVITGWNPVARPAPEQTVQVPANRPRQDGSLPTFSTDPELAPTRPAQPRPSVWQRMGNLLRRADEPPQLESPPSSEPAAADPGRTSL
;
A
#
# COMPACT_ATOMS: atom_id res chain seq x y z
N MET A 1 -10.85 -87.08 -24.90
CA MET A 1 -11.75 -88.18 -24.47
C MET A 1 -12.09 -87.97 -23.01
N THR A 2 -13.33 -88.30 -22.62
CA THR A 2 -13.82 -88.55 -21.24
C THR A 2 -13.65 -87.48 -20.14
N PHE A 3 -14.82 -86.96 -19.71
CA PHE A 3 -15.14 -86.49 -18.34
C PHE A 3 -14.77 -87.55 -17.27
N GLN A 4 -14.74 -87.33 -15.95
CA GLN A 4 -15.62 -86.58 -15.01
C GLN A 4 -14.84 -86.53 -13.63
N ILE A 5 -15.05 -85.70 -12.59
CA ILE A 5 -16.19 -85.53 -11.66
C ILE A 5 -15.91 -84.27 -10.78
N LEU A 6 -16.96 -83.55 -10.34
CA LEU A 6 -16.96 -82.41 -9.39
C LEU A 6 -17.30 -82.86 -7.95
N PRO A 7 -16.99 -82.10 -6.87
CA PRO A 7 -18.08 -81.28 -6.26
C PRO A 7 -17.69 -80.01 -5.47
N THR A 8 -18.63 -79.03 -5.43
CA THR A 8 -18.97 -78.10 -4.30
C THR A 8 -17.94 -77.06 -3.77
N SER A 9 -18.29 -75.83 -3.34
CA SER A 9 -19.57 -75.07 -3.37
C SER A 9 -19.37 -73.55 -3.08
N ARG A 10 -20.42 -72.75 -3.39
CA ARG A 10 -20.83 -71.46 -2.77
C ARG A 10 -19.95 -70.19 -2.92
N SER A 11 -20.47 -69.23 -3.71
CA SER A 11 -20.49 -67.79 -3.38
C SER A 11 -21.67 -67.49 -2.40
N PRO A 12 -21.82 -66.31 -1.77
CA PRO A 12 -22.26 -65.08 -2.48
C PRO A 12 -21.92 -63.68 -1.85
N PHE A 13 -22.42 -62.64 -2.53
CA PHE A 13 -22.69 -61.25 -2.11
C PHE A 13 -21.60 -60.17 -2.06
N ALA A 14 -21.87 -59.12 -2.86
CA ALA A 14 -21.32 -57.78 -2.75
C ALA A 14 -22.33 -56.85 -2.04
N HIS A 15 -21.85 -55.78 -1.42
CA HIS A 15 -22.70 -54.69 -0.93
C HIS A 15 -22.27 -53.35 -1.52
N LEU A 16 -23.15 -52.74 -2.31
CA LEU A 16 -23.16 -51.30 -2.52
C LEU A 16 -23.71 -50.62 -1.26
N LEU A 17 -23.22 -49.40 -0.99
CA LEU A 17 -23.86 -48.49 -0.03
C LEU A 17 -23.96 -47.10 -0.68
N MET A 18 -25.21 -46.66 -0.87
CA MET A 18 -25.57 -45.36 -1.44
C MET A 18 -26.67 -44.78 -0.55
N TRP A 19 -26.43 -43.63 0.07
CA TRP A 19 -27.48 -42.82 0.71
C TRP A 19 -27.21 -41.35 0.41
N GLY A 20 -28.20 -40.69 -0.19
CA GLY A 20 -28.32 -39.24 -0.26
C GLY A 20 -29.66 -38.83 0.36
N LEU A 21 -29.83 -37.53 0.63
CA LEU A 21 -31.11 -36.97 1.10
C LEU A 21 -31.37 -35.61 0.46
N LEU A 22 -32.62 -35.39 0.04
CA LEU A 22 -33.10 -34.18 -0.66
C LEU A 22 -33.35 -33.01 0.32
N GLY A 23 -33.41 -31.79 -0.23
CA GLY A 23 -33.87 -30.59 0.47
C GLY A 23 -35.32 -30.19 0.15
N ALA A 24 -35.75 -29.04 0.68
CA ALA A 24 -37.02 -28.38 0.36
C ALA A 24 -36.89 -26.84 0.51
N LEU A 25 -37.75 -26.07 -0.18
CA LEU A 25 -37.69 -24.60 -0.33
C LEU A 25 -38.87 -23.88 0.37
N THR A 26 -38.58 -22.81 1.12
CA THR A 26 -39.40 -21.60 1.46
C THR A 26 -38.51 -20.59 2.24
N GLY A 27 -38.74 -19.27 2.28
CA GLY A 27 -39.72 -18.44 1.56
C GLY A 27 -39.82 -16.98 2.10
N CYS A 28 -39.07 -16.05 1.48
CA CYS A 28 -39.22 -14.57 1.50
C CYS A 28 -39.35 -13.77 2.83
N ALA A 29 -38.25 -13.12 3.22
CA ALA A 29 -38.14 -11.76 3.82
C ALA A 29 -36.66 -11.29 3.78
N GLY A 30 -36.26 -10.00 3.86
CA GLY A 30 -37.07 -8.76 3.85
C GLY A 30 -36.32 -7.42 3.64
N GLY A 31 -34.99 -7.41 3.42
CA GLY A 31 -34.14 -6.20 3.25
C GLY A 31 -33.30 -5.81 4.48
N PRO A 32 -32.41 -4.80 4.41
CA PRO A 32 -31.73 -4.24 3.24
C PRO A 32 -30.26 -4.72 3.11
N ALA A 33 -29.72 -4.78 1.88
CA ALA A 33 -28.34 -5.18 1.65
C ALA A 33 -27.35 -4.02 1.86
N GLY A 34 -26.85 -3.87 3.09
CA GLY A 34 -25.65 -3.09 3.35
C GLY A 34 -24.41 -3.84 2.85
N LEU A 35 -23.89 -3.47 1.68
CA LEU A 35 -22.57 -3.91 1.21
C LEU A 35 -21.49 -3.26 2.07
N THR A 36 -21.19 -3.88 3.21
CA THR A 36 -19.95 -3.59 3.93
C THR A 36 -18.79 -4.11 3.08
N THR A 37 -18.09 -3.18 2.42
CA THR A 37 -16.76 -3.43 1.88
C THR A 37 -15.91 -4.02 3.00
N ARG A 38 -15.58 -5.30 2.89
CA ARG A 38 -14.68 -5.98 3.82
C ARG A 38 -13.31 -5.33 3.65
N GLY A 39 -13.01 -4.37 4.52
CA GLY A 39 -11.75 -3.64 4.50
C GLY A 39 -10.59 -4.63 4.44
N GLN A 40 -9.62 -4.36 3.57
CA GLN A 40 -8.34 -5.04 3.56
C GLN A 40 -7.64 -4.68 4.87
N SER A 41 -7.89 -5.47 5.91
CA SER A 41 -7.30 -5.28 7.24
C SER A 41 -5.79 -5.35 7.17
N ASP A 42 -5.11 -4.44 7.88
CA ASP A 42 -3.66 -4.18 7.93
C ASP A 42 -2.75 -5.34 8.39
N ALA A 43 -3.23 -6.58 8.34
CA ALA A 43 -2.53 -7.81 8.74
C ALA A 43 -1.27 -8.11 7.92
N SER A 44 -1.02 -7.40 6.80
CA SER A 44 0.22 -7.49 6.03
C SER A 44 1.29 -6.46 6.43
N ILE A 45 0.97 -5.49 7.28
CA ILE A 45 1.88 -4.39 7.67
C ILE A 45 2.57 -4.68 9.03
N GLN A 46 1.94 -5.46 9.91
CA GLN A 46 2.42 -5.66 11.28
C GLN A 46 3.56 -6.69 11.46
N LEU A 47 4.04 -7.34 10.39
CA LEU A 47 5.09 -8.38 10.47
C LEU A 47 6.53 -7.88 10.26
N VAL A 48 6.75 -6.56 10.14
CA VAL A 48 8.09 -5.97 9.88
C VAL A 48 8.63 -5.16 11.08
N GLN A 49 7.80 -4.82 12.07
CA GLN A 49 8.10 -3.72 13.01
C GLN A 49 9.02 -4.04 14.21
N ASN A 50 9.45 -5.29 14.43
CA ASN A 50 10.04 -5.72 15.71
C ASN A 50 11.52 -6.14 15.73
N ARG A 51 12.30 -5.83 14.69
CA ARG A 51 13.77 -5.74 14.82
C ARG A 51 14.27 -4.48 14.16
N GLU A 52 15.27 -3.83 14.78
CA GLU A 52 15.99 -2.70 14.20
C GLU A 52 16.94 -3.17 13.07
N TYR A 53 16.35 -3.66 11.98
CA TYR A 53 17.08 -3.90 10.74
C TYR A 53 17.47 -2.55 10.15
N SER A 54 18.66 -2.05 10.51
CA SER A 54 19.16 -0.78 9.97
C SER A 54 19.25 -0.84 8.45
N ALA A 55 18.99 0.28 7.77
CA ALA A 55 19.02 0.37 6.30
C ALA A 55 20.37 -0.05 5.68
N GLY A 56 21.46 -0.10 6.46
CA GLY A 56 22.78 -0.60 6.04
C GLY A 56 22.88 -2.12 5.86
N SER A 57 21.81 -2.90 6.06
CA SER A 57 21.76 -4.34 5.75
C SER A 57 21.29 -4.65 4.31
N ILE A 58 20.79 -3.64 3.58
CA ILE A 58 20.31 -3.77 2.20
C ILE A 58 21.47 -3.52 1.24
N GLN A 59 21.83 -4.52 0.44
CA GLN A 59 23.01 -4.45 -0.42
C GLN A 59 22.76 -3.68 -1.71
N GLY A 60 23.63 -2.72 -2.00
CA GLY A 60 23.60 -1.94 -3.24
C GLY A 60 23.98 -2.78 -4.48
N PRO A 61 23.65 -2.34 -5.71
CA PRO A 61 23.91 -3.11 -6.93
C PRO A 61 25.36 -3.59 -7.10
N THR A 62 26.34 -2.77 -6.70
CA THR A 62 27.77 -3.11 -6.72
C THR A 62 28.10 -4.23 -5.73
N GLU A 63 27.55 -4.18 -4.51
CA GLU A 63 27.76 -5.19 -3.48
C GLU A 63 27.13 -6.52 -3.87
N ARG A 64 25.94 -6.50 -4.49
CA ARG A 64 25.29 -7.70 -5.06
C ARG A 64 26.14 -8.36 -6.15
N ARG A 65 26.82 -7.56 -6.99
CA ARG A 65 27.78 -8.06 -8.00
C ARG A 65 29.05 -8.64 -7.37
N LEU A 66 29.60 -8.00 -6.34
CA LEU A 66 30.74 -8.53 -5.59
C LEU A 66 30.38 -9.83 -4.85
N LYS A 67 29.16 -9.94 -4.31
CA LYS A 67 28.59 -11.16 -3.71
C LYS A 67 28.44 -12.28 -4.73
N ALA A 68 28.10 -11.97 -5.99
CA ALA A 68 28.09 -12.97 -7.07
C ALA A 68 29.50 -13.48 -7.38
N GLN A 69 30.49 -12.59 -7.54
CA GLN A 69 31.88 -12.97 -7.80
C GLN A 69 32.55 -13.71 -6.63
N SER A 70 32.21 -13.38 -5.37
CA SER A 70 32.72 -14.11 -4.20
C SER A 70 32.09 -15.50 -4.10
N TRP A 71 30.82 -15.65 -4.51
CA TRP A 71 30.17 -16.95 -4.61
C TRP A 71 30.78 -17.83 -5.71
N GLU A 72 31.08 -17.29 -6.89
CA GLU A 72 31.76 -18.02 -7.97
C GLU A 72 33.08 -18.63 -7.49
N LYS A 73 33.95 -17.84 -6.84
CA LYS A 73 35.21 -18.34 -6.25
C LYS A 73 34.97 -19.41 -5.19
N ARG A 74 34.01 -19.18 -4.29
CA ARG A 74 33.66 -20.16 -3.25
C ARG A 74 33.11 -21.46 -3.84
N ARG A 75 32.45 -21.40 -5.00
CA ARG A 75 31.95 -22.56 -5.73
C ARG A 75 33.10 -23.41 -6.28
N GLU A 76 34.10 -22.78 -6.87
CA GLU A 76 35.34 -23.43 -7.31
C GLU A 76 36.06 -24.12 -6.13
N GLU A 77 36.17 -23.42 -4.99
CA GLU A 77 36.76 -23.97 -3.75
C GLU A 77 35.99 -25.20 -3.23
N ILE A 78 34.65 -25.19 -3.26
CA ILE A 78 33.81 -26.32 -2.82
C ILE A 78 33.96 -27.51 -3.79
N GLN A 79 34.07 -27.26 -5.10
CA GLN A 79 34.27 -28.31 -6.11
C GLN A 79 35.68 -28.90 -6.08
N ALA A 80 36.71 -28.10 -5.76
CA ALA A 80 38.09 -28.56 -5.59
C ALA A 80 38.36 -29.22 -4.22
N GLY A 81 37.47 -29.00 -3.23
CA GLY A 81 37.57 -29.52 -1.89
C GLY A 81 37.23 -31.02 -1.75
N PRO A 82 37.40 -31.60 -0.54
CA PRO A 82 36.98 -32.97 -0.28
C PRO A 82 35.45 -33.10 -0.41
N ASN A 83 35.00 -34.22 -0.98
CA ASN A 83 33.58 -34.48 -1.27
C ASN A 83 32.70 -34.26 -0.02
N SER A 84 31.82 -33.27 -0.10
CA SER A 84 30.98 -32.78 0.98
C SER A 84 29.51 -32.76 0.55
N GLN A 85 28.58 -32.61 1.51
CA GLN A 85 27.17 -32.42 1.15
C GLN A 85 26.96 -31.17 0.27
N MET A 86 27.80 -30.15 0.45
CA MET A 86 27.75 -28.91 -0.34
C MET A 86 28.18 -29.15 -1.79
N SER A 87 29.23 -29.94 -2.05
CA SER A 87 29.64 -30.28 -3.42
C SER A 87 28.59 -31.15 -4.12
N ALA A 88 28.04 -32.16 -3.42
CA ALA A 88 26.99 -33.01 -3.97
C ALA A 88 25.69 -32.25 -4.31
N ASP A 89 25.38 -31.17 -3.59
CA ASP A 89 24.25 -30.30 -3.91
C ASP A 89 24.56 -29.30 -5.05
N LEU A 90 25.81 -28.87 -5.21
CA LEU A 90 26.25 -28.15 -6.40
C LEU A 90 26.14 -29.02 -7.66
N ASP A 91 26.57 -30.29 -7.59
CA ASP A 91 26.45 -31.23 -8.71
C ASP A 91 24.98 -31.44 -9.14
N ARG A 92 24.05 -31.47 -8.18
CA ARG A 92 22.60 -31.51 -8.43
C ARG A 92 22.08 -30.22 -9.07
N PHE A 93 22.58 -29.06 -8.63
CA PHE A 93 22.25 -27.78 -9.23
C PHE A 93 22.74 -27.71 -10.68
N ASP A 94 23.99 -28.11 -10.94
CA ASP A 94 24.57 -28.11 -12.29
C ASP A 94 23.86 -29.10 -13.23
N ALA A 95 23.44 -30.27 -12.73
CA ALA A 95 22.59 -31.18 -13.48
C ALA A 95 21.21 -30.56 -13.83
N ALA A 96 20.62 -29.79 -12.91
CA ALA A 96 19.36 -29.07 -13.18
C ALA A 96 19.54 -27.92 -14.17
N VAL A 97 20.67 -27.21 -14.13
CA VAL A 97 21.05 -26.19 -15.12
C VAL A 97 21.28 -26.81 -16.50
N ALA A 98 21.88 -28.01 -16.58
CA ALA A 98 21.99 -28.74 -17.84
C ALA A 98 20.61 -29.03 -18.46
N LEU A 99 19.64 -29.51 -17.68
CA LEU A 99 18.25 -29.71 -18.13
C LEU A 99 17.60 -28.41 -18.62
N TYR A 100 17.84 -27.29 -17.94
CA TYR A 100 17.36 -25.97 -18.38
C TYR A 100 17.96 -25.55 -19.72
N ASN A 101 19.27 -25.74 -19.90
CA ASN A 101 19.98 -25.42 -21.14
C ASN A 101 19.58 -26.35 -22.31
N GLU A 102 19.22 -27.60 -22.02
CA GLU A 102 18.58 -28.54 -22.96
C GLU A 102 17.11 -28.20 -23.30
N GLN A 103 16.57 -27.08 -22.79
CA GLN A 103 15.17 -26.65 -22.94
C GLN A 103 14.15 -27.61 -22.29
N ARG A 104 14.59 -28.52 -21.42
CA ARG A 104 13.74 -29.48 -20.68
C ARG A 104 13.18 -28.83 -19.41
N TYR A 105 12.53 -27.68 -19.59
CA TYR A 105 12.15 -26.77 -18.51
C TYR A 105 11.25 -27.40 -17.43
N ALA A 106 10.43 -28.39 -17.77
CA ALA A 106 9.60 -29.11 -16.80
C ALA A 106 10.43 -30.00 -15.85
N GLU A 107 11.44 -30.69 -16.38
CA GLU A 107 12.35 -31.50 -15.57
C GLU A 107 13.29 -30.61 -14.74
N ALA A 108 13.70 -29.47 -15.30
CA ALA A 108 14.42 -28.42 -14.58
C ALA A 108 13.57 -27.82 -13.43
N GLU A 109 12.29 -27.48 -13.67
CA GLU A 109 11.36 -27.01 -12.63
C GLU A 109 11.31 -27.97 -11.45
N ASP A 110 11.06 -29.26 -11.69
CA ASP A 110 11.00 -30.27 -10.63
C ASP A 110 12.35 -30.46 -9.90
N ALA A 111 13.46 -30.42 -10.63
CA ALA A 111 14.80 -30.55 -10.05
C ALA A 111 15.16 -29.36 -9.13
N PHE A 112 14.98 -28.12 -9.61
CA PHE A 112 15.23 -26.91 -8.81
C PHE A 112 14.30 -26.81 -7.60
N LYS A 113 13.00 -27.12 -7.78
CA LYS A 113 12.00 -27.13 -6.70
C LYS A 113 12.34 -28.13 -5.60
N LYS A 114 12.82 -29.32 -5.99
CA LYS A 114 13.29 -30.33 -5.04
C LYS A 114 14.54 -29.86 -4.31
N LEU A 115 15.54 -29.36 -5.03
CA LEU A 115 16.79 -28.86 -4.44
C LEU A 115 16.54 -27.73 -3.44
N ALA A 116 15.79 -26.69 -3.82
CA ALA A 116 15.44 -25.58 -2.93
C ALA A 116 14.71 -26.07 -1.67
N LYS A 117 13.78 -27.03 -1.81
CA LYS A 117 13.07 -27.62 -0.67
C LYS A 117 13.98 -28.43 0.26
N ASP A 118 14.87 -29.25 -0.30
CA ASP A 118 15.79 -30.09 0.47
C ASP A 118 16.81 -29.22 1.23
N ARG A 119 17.31 -28.16 0.61
CA ARG A 119 18.19 -27.16 1.26
C ARG A 119 17.47 -26.38 2.35
N ARG A 120 16.28 -25.88 2.09
CA ARG A 120 15.43 -25.20 3.08
C ARG A 120 15.21 -26.05 4.33
N HIS A 121 15.00 -27.35 4.17
CA HIS A 121 14.83 -28.28 5.29
C HIS A 121 16.07 -28.45 6.18
N THR A 122 17.25 -28.03 5.72
CA THR A 122 18.51 -28.08 6.49
C THR A 122 18.52 -27.06 7.63
N TYR A 123 17.82 -25.93 7.47
CA TYR A 123 17.79 -24.85 8.46
C TYR A 123 16.37 -24.44 8.92
N GLU A 124 15.33 -24.67 8.12
CA GLU A 124 13.91 -24.50 8.49
C GLU A 124 13.19 -25.85 8.71
N SER A 125 12.79 -26.15 9.96
CA SER A 125 11.87 -27.26 10.22
C SER A 125 10.42 -26.91 9.86
N PHE A 126 9.60 -27.91 9.51
CA PHE A 126 8.17 -27.70 9.27
C PHE A 126 7.45 -27.08 10.48
N GLY A 127 7.85 -27.45 11.70
CA GLY A 127 7.30 -26.88 12.94
C GLY A 127 7.73 -25.42 13.19
N ALA A 128 8.89 -24.98 12.67
CA ALA A 128 9.27 -23.56 12.66
C ALA A 128 8.44 -22.80 11.62
N ARG A 129 8.30 -23.34 10.40
CA ARG A 129 7.46 -22.76 9.33
C ARG A 129 6.01 -22.55 9.76
N TRP A 130 5.41 -23.55 10.42
CA TRP A 130 4.05 -23.45 10.95
C TRP A 130 3.95 -22.40 12.06
N ARG A 131 4.91 -22.32 12.98
CA ARG A 131 4.89 -21.30 14.05
C ARG A 131 5.10 -19.88 13.56
N ASN A 132 5.97 -19.66 12.56
CA ASN A 132 6.11 -18.36 11.90
C ASN A 132 4.81 -17.94 11.22
N TRP A 133 4.13 -18.85 10.52
CA TRP A 133 2.82 -18.58 9.90
C TRP A 133 1.74 -18.12 10.90
N TRP A 134 1.81 -18.60 12.14
CA TRP A 134 0.90 -18.20 13.23
C TRP A 134 1.47 -17.11 14.17
N GLY A 135 2.64 -16.53 13.85
CA GLY A 135 3.27 -15.44 14.62
C GLY A 135 3.68 -15.82 16.06
N VAL A 136 4.10 -17.08 16.29
CA VAL A 136 4.25 -17.63 17.65
C VAL A 136 5.68 -17.51 18.24
N ASP A 137 6.73 -17.53 17.42
CA ASP A 137 8.14 -17.45 17.87
C ASP A 137 9.01 -16.66 16.88
N GLU A 138 10.06 -16.00 17.40
CA GLU A 138 11.24 -15.61 16.59
C GLU A 138 12.21 -16.80 16.48
N VAL A 139 12.82 -17.00 15.30
CA VAL A 139 13.76 -18.13 15.08
C VAL A 139 15.15 -17.63 14.74
N ASP A 140 16.03 -17.62 15.76
CA ASP A 140 17.42 -17.13 15.69
C ASP A 140 18.41 -18.04 14.93
N ARG A 141 17.99 -18.62 13.79
CA ARG A 141 18.87 -19.47 12.95
C ARG A 141 18.80 -19.20 11.45
N TYR A 142 17.75 -18.53 10.96
CA TYR A 142 17.73 -18.05 9.59
C TYR A 142 17.94 -16.54 9.62
N ASP A 143 19.14 -16.12 9.27
CA ASP A 143 19.46 -14.72 9.06
C ASP A 143 19.65 -14.48 7.56
N PRO A 144 18.64 -13.93 6.87
CA PRO A 144 18.74 -13.63 5.44
C PRO A 144 19.66 -12.44 5.13
N TYR A 145 20.18 -11.74 6.15
CA TYR A 145 20.96 -10.52 6.01
C TYR A 145 22.44 -10.68 6.40
N SER A 146 22.79 -11.43 7.45
CA SER A 146 24.17 -11.36 8.01
C SER A 146 25.26 -12.14 7.28
N ASN A 147 24.95 -13.23 6.55
CA ASN A 147 25.99 -13.96 5.81
C ASN A 147 25.44 -14.86 4.69
N TYR A 148 25.24 -14.29 3.49
CA TYR A 148 24.84 -14.96 2.24
C TYR A 148 23.45 -15.64 2.21
N GLY A 149 22.86 -16.00 3.35
CA GLY A 149 21.77 -16.99 3.40
C GLY A 149 22.29 -18.34 2.89
N ASP A 150 21.43 -19.12 2.24
CA ASP A 150 21.87 -20.29 1.46
C ASP A 150 21.98 -19.93 -0.04
N PRO A 151 23.19 -19.77 -0.59
CA PRO A 151 23.36 -19.31 -1.98
C PRO A 151 22.96 -20.35 -3.03
N ILE A 152 22.95 -21.66 -2.70
CA ILE A 152 22.47 -22.70 -3.63
C ILE A 152 20.95 -22.70 -3.65
N GLU A 153 20.29 -22.47 -2.51
CA GLU A 153 18.82 -22.28 -2.49
C GLU A 153 18.42 -20.97 -3.19
N GLU A 154 19.15 -19.87 -2.98
CA GLU A 154 18.97 -18.61 -3.72
C GLU A 154 19.02 -18.83 -5.24
N ASP A 155 20.06 -19.50 -5.73
CA ASP A 155 20.23 -19.84 -7.15
C ASP A 155 19.13 -20.81 -7.64
N ALA A 156 18.74 -21.80 -6.82
CA ALA A 156 17.70 -22.76 -7.17
C ALA A 156 16.30 -22.14 -7.23
N LEU A 157 15.95 -21.23 -6.32
CA LEU A 157 14.68 -20.48 -6.34
C LEU A 157 14.62 -19.54 -7.55
N PHE A 158 15.73 -18.88 -7.90
CA PHE A 158 15.81 -18.08 -9.12
C PHE A 158 15.58 -18.93 -10.37
N MET A 159 16.31 -20.04 -10.50
CA MET A 159 16.20 -20.93 -11.67
C MET A 159 14.86 -21.68 -11.74
N LEU A 160 14.20 -21.91 -10.59
CA LEU A 160 12.83 -22.39 -10.52
C LEU A 160 11.86 -21.39 -11.19
N GLY A 161 11.92 -20.12 -10.80
CA GLY A 161 11.14 -19.04 -11.42
C GLY A 161 11.43 -18.90 -12.91
N GLN A 162 12.70 -18.96 -13.33
CA GLN A 162 13.10 -18.93 -14.74
C GLN A 162 12.55 -20.12 -15.54
N SER A 163 12.55 -21.32 -14.98
CA SER A 163 12.00 -22.53 -15.61
C SER A 163 10.48 -22.41 -15.80
N GLN A 164 9.78 -21.92 -14.78
CA GLN A 164 8.34 -21.65 -14.84
C GLN A 164 8.00 -20.54 -15.84
N TYR A 165 8.81 -19.49 -15.91
CA TYR A 165 8.66 -18.42 -16.90
C TYR A 165 8.82 -18.94 -18.34
N ALA A 166 9.83 -19.79 -18.59
CA ALA A 166 10.05 -20.44 -19.89
C ALA A 166 8.87 -21.36 -20.30
N LEU A 167 8.28 -22.08 -19.34
CA LEU A 167 7.05 -22.85 -19.53
C LEU A 167 5.77 -22.01 -19.69
N ARG A 168 5.87 -20.67 -19.61
CA ARG A 168 4.75 -19.74 -19.53
C ARG A 168 3.81 -20.01 -18.36
N HIS A 169 4.32 -20.56 -17.26
CA HIS A 169 3.61 -20.72 -15.98
C HIS A 169 3.74 -19.43 -15.15
N TYR A 170 3.38 -18.27 -15.72
CA TYR A 170 3.66 -16.95 -15.11
C TYR A 170 3.13 -16.77 -13.67
N PRO A 171 1.96 -17.30 -13.26
CA PRO A 171 1.52 -17.20 -11.87
C PRO A 171 2.47 -17.91 -10.89
N ALA A 172 2.93 -19.12 -11.25
CA ALA A 172 3.88 -19.88 -10.46
C ALA A 172 5.28 -19.24 -10.47
N ALA A 173 5.69 -18.69 -11.62
CA ALA A 173 6.94 -17.94 -11.72
C ALA A 173 6.93 -16.73 -10.78
N GLN A 174 5.85 -15.95 -10.76
CA GLN A 174 5.68 -14.83 -9.82
C GLN A 174 5.71 -15.31 -8.36
N ASP A 175 5.02 -16.40 -8.01
CA ASP A 175 5.06 -16.96 -6.65
C ASP A 175 6.49 -17.38 -6.23
N SER A 176 7.27 -17.98 -7.14
CA SER A 176 8.67 -18.36 -6.89
C SER A 176 9.61 -17.15 -6.79
N TYR A 177 9.40 -16.12 -7.62
CA TYR A 177 10.13 -14.86 -7.54
C TYR A 177 9.81 -14.11 -6.24
N ASP A 178 8.53 -14.04 -5.83
CA ASP A 178 8.13 -13.41 -4.58
C ASP A 178 8.70 -14.19 -3.36
N ASP A 179 8.72 -15.53 -3.34
CA ASP A 179 9.38 -16.29 -2.26
C ASP A 179 10.91 -16.05 -2.25
N LEU A 180 11.57 -15.93 -3.41
CA LEU A 180 12.98 -15.54 -3.51
C LEU A 180 13.23 -14.14 -2.92
N LEU A 181 12.44 -13.12 -3.28
CA LEU A 181 12.61 -11.75 -2.80
C LEU A 181 12.31 -11.58 -1.31
N ASN A 182 11.31 -12.31 -0.79
CA ASN A 182 10.99 -12.31 0.64
C ASN A 182 12.02 -13.07 1.48
N ARG A 183 12.64 -14.12 0.94
CA ARG A 183 13.73 -14.87 1.59
C ARG A 183 15.06 -14.14 1.51
N TYR A 184 15.38 -13.59 0.35
CA TYR A 184 16.67 -12.98 0.03
C TYR A 184 16.46 -11.55 -0.49
N PRO A 185 16.12 -10.57 0.36
CA PRO A 185 15.88 -9.19 -0.08
C PRO A 185 17.09 -8.58 -0.81
N SER A 186 18.31 -8.96 -0.38
CA SER A 186 19.56 -8.64 -1.07
C SER A 186 20.04 -9.80 -1.97
N THR A 187 19.15 -10.29 -2.85
CA THR A 187 19.50 -11.37 -3.78
C THR A 187 20.40 -10.89 -4.92
N ARG A 188 21.40 -11.69 -5.29
CA ARG A 188 22.26 -11.50 -6.46
C ARG A 188 21.47 -11.38 -7.76
N HIS A 189 20.25 -11.93 -7.80
CA HIS A 189 19.39 -11.96 -8.99
C HIS A 189 18.36 -10.83 -9.05
N LEU A 190 18.38 -9.86 -8.13
CA LEU A 190 17.33 -8.84 -7.98
C LEU A 190 16.99 -8.17 -9.31
N ASP A 191 17.98 -7.61 -9.99
CA ASP A 191 17.88 -6.95 -11.30
C ASP A 191 17.30 -7.87 -12.40
N GLN A 192 17.45 -9.20 -12.29
CA GLN A 192 16.87 -10.17 -13.24
C GLN A 192 15.42 -10.47 -12.88
N VAL A 193 15.14 -10.70 -11.59
CA VAL A 193 13.82 -11.01 -11.05
C VAL A 193 12.85 -9.86 -11.29
N THR A 194 13.25 -8.61 -10.98
CA THR A 194 12.40 -7.42 -11.18
C THR A 194 12.04 -7.22 -12.66
N ARG A 195 12.98 -7.46 -13.59
CA ARG A 195 12.71 -7.48 -15.05
C ARG A 195 11.68 -8.53 -15.46
N GLN A 196 11.72 -9.73 -14.89
CA GLN A 196 10.73 -10.76 -15.23
C GLN A 196 9.36 -10.47 -14.60
N LEU A 197 9.31 -10.00 -13.34
CA LEU A 197 8.08 -9.53 -12.70
C LEU A 197 7.43 -8.39 -13.51
N PHE A 198 8.23 -7.45 -14.03
CA PHE A 198 7.74 -6.35 -14.85
C PHE A 198 7.14 -6.84 -16.17
N ARG A 199 7.76 -7.81 -16.84
CA ARG A 199 7.21 -8.46 -18.05
C ARG A 199 5.91 -9.21 -17.77
N ILE A 200 5.86 -9.99 -16.69
CA ILE A 200 4.65 -10.70 -16.25
C ILE A 200 3.51 -9.69 -16.00
N ALA A 201 3.80 -8.61 -15.27
CA ALA A 201 2.84 -7.55 -15.00
C ALA A 201 2.35 -6.88 -16.29
N ARG A 202 3.25 -6.47 -17.20
CA ARG A 202 2.89 -5.90 -18.51
C ARG A 202 1.97 -6.81 -19.32
N TYR A 203 2.23 -8.12 -19.32
CA TYR A 203 1.39 -9.10 -19.99
C TYR A 203 -0.02 -9.18 -19.40
N TRP A 204 -0.17 -9.21 -18.07
CA TRP A 204 -1.48 -9.29 -17.42
C TRP A 204 -2.25 -7.96 -17.37
N LEU A 205 -1.55 -6.82 -17.33
CA LEU A 205 -2.15 -5.48 -17.35
C LEU A 205 -2.46 -4.96 -18.76
N ASP A 206 -2.12 -5.76 -19.80
CA ASP A 206 -2.29 -5.44 -21.21
C ASP A 206 -1.57 -4.14 -21.63
N PHE A 207 -0.26 -4.10 -21.38
CA PHE A 207 0.70 -3.09 -21.81
C PHE A 207 1.86 -3.76 -22.57
N PRO A 208 1.67 -4.16 -23.84
CA PRO A 208 2.68 -4.89 -24.60
C PRO A 208 4.02 -4.14 -24.70
N GLU A 209 5.12 -4.86 -24.87
CA GLU A 209 6.43 -4.28 -25.22
C GLU A 209 6.35 -3.66 -26.63
N THR A 210 6.26 -2.33 -26.71
CA THR A 210 6.59 -1.60 -27.93
C THR A 210 8.09 -1.64 -28.10
N VAL A 211 8.57 -2.45 -29.04
CA VAL A 211 9.98 -2.44 -29.44
C VAL A 211 10.20 -1.19 -30.28
N GLY A 212 10.72 -0.13 -29.65
CA GLY A 212 11.28 1.01 -30.37
C GLY A 212 12.45 0.56 -31.25
N ASP A 213 12.56 1.14 -32.44
CA ASP A 213 13.44 0.69 -33.54
C ASP A 213 14.96 0.87 -33.27
N GLN A 214 15.36 1.13 -32.02
CA GLN A 214 16.75 1.43 -31.61
C GLN A 214 17.31 0.51 -30.53
N GLY A 215 16.64 -0.60 -30.20
CA GLY A 215 17.22 -1.69 -29.38
C GLY A 215 17.31 -1.41 -27.88
N ASP A 216 17.23 -0.14 -27.47
CA ASP A 216 16.87 0.22 -26.10
C ASP A 216 15.39 -0.14 -25.88
N ALA A 217 15.11 -0.92 -24.84
CA ALA A 217 13.75 -1.22 -24.39
C ALA A 217 13.15 0.00 -23.64
N ALA A 218 13.26 1.18 -24.23
CA ALA A 218 12.65 2.42 -23.76
C ALA A 218 11.16 2.17 -23.62
N VAL A 219 10.68 2.15 -22.37
CA VAL A 219 9.29 1.89 -22.11
C VAL A 219 8.49 3.12 -22.55
N GLU A 220 7.76 2.99 -23.66
CA GLU A 220 6.84 4.02 -24.15
C GLU A 220 5.57 4.03 -23.26
N LEU A 221 5.79 4.26 -21.96
CA LEU A 221 4.77 4.55 -20.95
C LEU A 221 4.36 6.03 -20.98
N THR A 222 5.07 6.86 -21.76
CA THR A 222 5.00 8.32 -21.72
C THR A 222 4.40 8.97 -22.97
N SER A 223 3.95 10.19 -22.73
CA SER A 223 3.19 11.10 -23.57
C SER A 223 3.69 11.35 -25.00
N ALA A 224 3.00 10.77 -26.00
CA ALA A 224 3.00 11.27 -27.38
C ALA A 224 1.69 10.95 -28.12
N GLU A 225 0.62 11.72 -27.86
CA GLU A 225 -0.65 12.03 -28.60
C GLU A 225 -1.25 11.07 -29.69
N SER A 226 -0.75 9.85 -29.82
CA SER A 226 -0.95 8.99 -30.98
C SER A 226 -2.17 8.10 -30.82
N LYS A 227 -3.32 8.68 -31.18
CA LYS A 227 -4.68 8.12 -31.19
C LYS A 227 -5.38 8.21 -29.83
N ALA A 228 -5.86 9.43 -29.60
CA ALA A 228 -7.28 9.66 -29.32
C ALA A 228 -8.15 8.43 -29.59
N ARG A 229 -8.77 7.89 -28.54
CA ARG A 229 -9.67 6.73 -28.62
C ARG A 229 -9.03 5.49 -29.24
N ALA A 230 -7.85 5.11 -28.75
CA ALA A 230 -7.61 3.68 -28.53
C ALA A 230 -8.84 3.13 -27.77
N LYS A 231 -9.71 2.39 -28.47
CA LYS A 231 -10.79 1.65 -27.83
C LYS A 231 -10.14 0.85 -26.69
N PRO A 232 -10.71 0.79 -25.47
CA PRO A 232 -10.19 -0.09 -24.45
C PRO A 232 -10.02 -1.46 -25.10
N PRO A 233 -8.81 -2.06 -25.04
CA PRO A 233 -8.41 -3.10 -25.97
C PRO A 233 -9.51 -4.14 -26.08
N SER A 234 -9.86 -4.47 -27.33
CA SER A 234 -10.92 -5.44 -27.65
C SER A 234 -10.40 -6.87 -27.39
N GLY A 235 -9.90 -7.09 -26.18
CA GLY A 235 -9.16 -8.25 -25.74
C GLY A 235 -9.58 -8.57 -24.32
N ARG A 236 -10.37 -9.63 -24.19
CA ARG A 236 -10.66 -10.28 -22.90
C ARG A 236 -11.24 -9.34 -21.84
N LYS A 237 -12.55 -9.04 -21.97
CA LYS A 237 -13.40 -8.83 -20.78
C LYS A 237 -13.38 -10.12 -19.96
N GLN A 238 -12.37 -10.29 -19.10
CA GLN A 238 -12.36 -11.31 -18.07
C GLN A 238 -13.50 -10.96 -17.12
N LEU A 239 -14.68 -11.55 -17.37
CA LEU A 239 -15.77 -11.57 -16.41
C LEU A 239 -15.17 -12.16 -15.13
N ALA A 240 -15.11 -11.36 -14.06
CA ALA A 240 -14.29 -11.60 -12.86
C ALA A 240 -14.64 -12.88 -12.05
N VAL A 241 -15.52 -13.72 -12.59
CA VAL A 241 -16.10 -14.92 -11.98
C VAL A 241 -15.83 -16.18 -12.83
N ILE A 242 -15.34 -16.05 -14.08
CA ILE A 242 -14.97 -17.23 -14.90
C ILE A 242 -13.54 -17.63 -14.55
N PRO A 243 -13.31 -18.78 -13.88
CA PRO A 243 -11.97 -19.24 -13.60
C PRO A 243 -11.23 -19.57 -14.90
N ASN A 244 -9.99 -19.12 -15.02
CA ASN A 244 -9.12 -19.58 -16.07
C ASN A 244 -8.59 -20.98 -15.72
N LEU A 245 -9.06 -21.99 -16.44
CA LEU A 245 -8.73 -23.40 -16.22
C LEU A 245 -7.78 -23.99 -17.28
N THR A 246 -7.44 -23.23 -18.33
CA THR A 246 -6.76 -23.78 -19.53
C THR A 246 -5.47 -23.05 -19.90
N ASP A 247 -5.40 -21.73 -19.70
CA ASP A 247 -4.24 -20.93 -20.08
C ASP A 247 -3.30 -20.73 -18.87
N ARG A 248 -2.23 -21.52 -18.79
CA ARG A 248 -1.27 -21.44 -17.67
C ARG A 248 -0.49 -20.12 -17.60
N SER A 249 -0.55 -19.28 -18.64
CA SER A 249 0.07 -17.95 -18.63
C SER A 249 -0.73 -16.92 -17.85
N ASN A 250 -2.01 -17.18 -17.58
CA ASN A 250 -2.86 -16.28 -16.83
C ASN A 250 -3.21 -16.88 -15.45
N PRO A 251 -3.36 -16.06 -14.39
CA PRO A 251 -3.88 -16.52 -13.10
C PRO A 251 -5.27 -17.16 -13.24
N VAL A 252 -5.64 -18.01 -12.28
CA VAL A 252 -6.99 -18.63 -12.25
C VAL A 252 -8.06 -17.56 -12.05
N PHE A 253 -7.75 -16.55 -11.23
CA PHE A 253 -8.58 -15.38 -10.95
C PHE A 253 -7.71 -14.12 -10.91
N ASP A 254 -8.31 -12.97 -11.21
CA ASP A 254 -7.74 -11.63 -11.03
C ASP A 254 -6.33 -11.43 -11.62
N SER A 255 -6.23 -11.54 -12.96
CA SER A 255 -4.99 -11.23 -13.70
C SER A 255 -4.48 -9.82 -13.39
N TYR A 256 -5.37 -8.83 -13.28
CA TYR A 256 -5.01 -7.44 -13.04
C TYR A 256 -4.44 -7.21 -11.64
N GLY A 257 -5.08 -7.74 -10.59
CA GLY A 257 -4.57 -7.67 -9.22
C GLY A 257 -3.22 -8.37 -9.06
N ARG A 258 -3.01 -9.54 -9.69
CA ARG A 258 -1.69 -10.18 -9.71
C ARG A 258 -0.64 -9.37 -10.49
N GLY A 259 -1.04 -8.66 -11.56
CA GLY A 259 -0.16 -7.72 -12.26
C GLY A 259 0.27 -6.56 -11.37
N LEU A 260 -0.66 -5.93 -10.67
CA LEU A 260 -0.36 -4.88 -9.69
C LEU A 260 0.46 -5.40 -8.50
N GLN A 261 0.25 -6.64 -8.06
CA GLN A 261 1.09 -7.28 -7.04
C GLN A 261 2.53 -7.44 -7.53
N ALA A 262 2.74 -7.91 -8.76
CA ALA A 262 4.08 -8.06 -9.33
C ALA A 262 4.80 -6.71 -9.46
N LEU A 263 4.10 -5.64 -9.88
CA LEU A 263 4.67 -4.28 -9.86
C LEU A 263 4.96 -3.78 -8.45
N ARG A 264 4.08 -4.08 -7.49
CA ARG A 264 4.31 -3.75 -6.08
C ARG A 264 5.54 -4.44 -5.51
N SER A 265 5.77 -5.70 -5.87
CA SER A 265 6.95 -6.48 -5.48
C SER A 265 8.25 -5.79 -5.91
N ILE A 266 8.29 -5.24 -7.14
CA ILE A 266 9.47 -4.53 -7.67
C ILE A 266 9.88 -3.35 -6.76
N TRP A 267 9.01 -2.36 -6.56
CA TRP A 267 9.39 -1.16 -5.77
C TRP A 267 9.47 -1.42 -4.26
N LEU A 268 8.82 -2.47 -3.76
CA LEU A 268 8.93 -2.87 -2.34
C LEU A 268 10.29 -3.51 -2.02
N HIS A 269 10.84 -4.30 -2.94
CA HIS A 269 12.11 -5.00 -2.74
C HIS A 269 13.33 -4.28 -3.36
N ASP A 270 13.12 -3.40 -4.34
CA ASP A 270 14.18 -2.67 -5.06
C ASP A 270 13.76 -1.20 -5.26
N ALA A 271 13.51 -0.46 -4.17
CA ALA A 271 13.00 0.91 -4.21
C ALA A 271 13.92 1.91 -4.96
N THR A 272 15.23 1.65 -5.02
CA THR A 272 16.21 2.44 -5.80
C THR A 272 16.61 1.75 -7.10
N GLY A 273 15.88 0.71 -7.49
CA GLY A 273 16.14 -0.09 -8.68
C GLY A 273 15.76 0.61 -10.00
N PRO A 274 16.35 0.20 -11.12
CA PRO A 274 16.15 0.81 -12.44
C PRO A 274 14.76 0.56 -13.06
N LEU A 275 13.85 -0.09 -12.33
CA LEU A 275 12.47 -0.34 -12.73
C LEU A 275 11.46 0.10 -11.66
N ALA A 276 11.89 0.76 -10.58
CA ALA A 276 11.00 1.12 -9.48
C ALA A 276 10.01 2.22 -9.89
N ASP A 277 10.52 3.24 -10.59
CA ASP A 277 9.76 4.31 -11.20
C ASP A 277 8.89 3.82 -12.37
N ASP A 278 9.44 2.98 -13.27
CA ASP A 278 8.70 2.29 -14.33
C ASP A 278 7.51 1.48 -13.77
N ALA A 279 7.70 0.77 -12.65
CA ALA A 279 6.66 -0.04 -12.01
C ALA A 279 5.57 0.82 -11.37
N LEU A 280 5.93 1.96 -10.75
CA LEU A 280 4.96 2.93 -10.24
C LEU A 280 4.19 3.61 -11.38
N MET A 281 4.89 4.04 -12.43
CA MET A 281 4.30 4.66 -13.61
C MET A 281 3.30 3.73 -14.31
N LEU A 282 3.68 2.47 -14.54
CA LEU A 282 2.79 1.46 -15.11
C LEU A 282 1.58 1.16 -14.20
N SER A 283 1.77 1.15 -12.88
CA SER A 283 0.68 1.00 -11.91
C SER A 283 -0.29 2.20 -11.96
N ALA A 284 0.22 3.42 -12.08
CA ALA A 284 -0.57 4.64 -12.19
C ALA A 284 -1.35 4.67 -13.52
N ASN A 285 -0.67 4.37 -14.63
CA ASN A 285 -1.25 4.25 -15.97
C ASN A 285 -2.35 3.17 -16.03
N HIS A 286 -2.20 2.04 -15.33
CA HIS A 286 -3.25 1.03 -15.24
C HIS A 286 -4.48 1.55 -14.49
N ASN A 287 -4.29 2.17 -13.32
CA ASN A 287 -5.40 2.75 -12.54
C ASN A 287 -6.11 3.89 -13.29
N LEU A 288 -5.36 4.70 -14.06
CA LEU A 288 -5.92 5.68 -14.99
C LEU A 288 -6.80 5.01 -16.06
N ARG A 289 -6.31 3.96 -16.73
CA ARG A 289 -7.06 3.21 -17.75
C ARG A 289 -8.33 2.54 -17.21
N THR A 290 -8.34 2.12 -15.95
CA THR A 290 -9.50 1.48 -15.30
C THR A 290 -10.47 2.48 -14.64
N GLY A 291 -10.11 3.76 -14.57
CA GLY A 291 -10.93 4.82 -13.95
C GLY A 291 -10.78 4.93 -12.44
N ASN A 292 -9.80 4.25 -11.83
CA ASN A 292 -9.46 4.39 -10.42
C ASN A 292 -8.58 5.64 -10.20
N TYR A 293 -9.16 6.82 -10.41
CA TYR A 293 -8.44 8.09 -10.41
C TYR A 293 -7.79 8.43 -9.06
N VAL A 294 -8.38 7.98 -7.95
CA VAL A 294 -7.85 8.19 -6.59
C VAL A 294 -6.50 7.48 -6.42
N GLU A 295 -6.42 6.20 -6.76
CA GLU A 295 -5.16 5.44 -6.66
C GLU A 295 -4.15 5.87 -7.72
N ALA A 296 -4.60 6.25 -8.93
CA ALA A 296 -3.74 6.83 -9.95
C ALA A 296 -3.09 8.13 -9.44
N ALA A 297 -3.85 9.05 -8.85
CA ALA A 297 -3.35 10.30 -8.29
C ALA A 297 -2.33 10.04 -7.16
N ARG A 298 -2.60 9.07 -6.28
CA ARG A 298 -1.67 8.64 -5.23
C ARG A 298 -0.35 8.12 -5.79
N LEU A 299 -0.39 7.31 -6.85
CA LEU A 299 0.79 6.73 -7.48
C LEU A 299 1.62 7.76 -8.25
N TYR A 300 1.01 8.68 -9.01
CA TYR A 300 1.75 9.79 -9.63
C TYR A 300 2.34 10.76 -8.60
N LYS A 301 1.66 10.99 -7.47
CA LYS A 301 2.21 11.78 -6.35
C LYS A 301 3.45 11.10 -5.78
N LEU A 302 3.37 9.80 -5.47
CA LEU A 302 4.52 9.02 -5.00
C LEU A 302 5.69 9.06 -6.00
N LEU A 303 5.41 8.95 -7.30
CA LEU A 303 6.42 9.02 -8.35
C LEU A 303 7.16 10.38 -8.35
N ARG A 304 6.43 11.51 -8.22
CA ARG A 304 7.02 12.86 -8.12
C ARG A 304 7.81 13.09 -6.83
N GLU A 305 7.38 12.49 -5.71
CA GLU A 305 8.01 12.67 -4.40
C GLU A 305 9.26 11.81 -4.21
N GLN A 306 9.27 10.59 -4.77
CA GLN A 306 10.36 9.62 -4.56
C GLN A 306 11.36 9.54 -5.72
N TYR A 307 10.96 9.91 -6.95
CA TYR A 307 11.79 9.78 -8.16
C TYR A 307 11.83 11.08 -8.99
N PRO A 308 12.37 12.19 -8.44
CA PRO A 308 12.45 13.46 -9.16
C PRO A 308 13.31 13.41 -10.43
N ASP A 309 14.29 12.52 -10.48
CA ASP A 309 15.19 12.34 -11.62
C ASP A 309 14.67 11.30 -12.65
N SER A 310 13.46 10.77 -12.48
CA SER A 310 12.87 9.77 -13.39
C SER A 310 12.51 10.37 -14.75
N GLN A 311 12.67 9.56 -15.82
CA GLN A 311 12.11 9.85 -17.14
C GLN A 311 10.59 10.14 -17.12
N HIS A 312 9.87 9.60 -16.13
CA HIS A 312 8.42 9.76 -15.98
C HIS A 312 8.02 11.00 -15.18
N PHE A 313 8.97 11.79 -14.67
CA PHE A 313 8.67 12.92 -13.79
C PHE A 313 7.74 13.96 -14.43
N LYS A 314 7.98 14.32 -15.71
CA LYS A 314 7.12 15.20 -16.51
C LYS A 314 5.69 14.66 -16.62
N ASP A 315 5.55 13.39 -16.99
CA ASP A 315 4.27 12.73 -17.13
C ASP A 315 3.53 12.59 -15.80
N ALA A 316 4.26 12.38 -14.70
CA ALA A 316 3.68 12.33 -13.35
C ALA A 316 3.09 13.67 -12.88
N PHE A 317 3.57 14.80 -13.42
CA PHE A 317 2.89 16.10 -13.26
C PHE A 317 1.68 16.24 -14.18
N VAL A 318 1.87 16.00 -15.48
CA VAL A 318 0.81 16.19 -16.49
C VAL A 318 -0.35 15.24 -16.24
N LEU A 319 -0.14 13.92 -16.34
CA LEU A 319 -1.15 12.90 -16.10
C LEU A 319 -1.66 12.92 -14.66
N GLY A 320 -0.75 13.14 -13.68
CA GLY A 320 -1.10 13.35 -12.28
C GLY A 320 -2.16 14.44 -12.11
N SER A 321 -1.96 15.62 -12.70
CA SER A 321 -2.93 16.72 -12.63
C SER A 321 -4.29 16.38 -13.24
N HIS A 322 -4.32 15.60 -14.33
CA HIS A 322 -5.58 15.17 -14.96
C HIS A 322 -6.31 14.14 -14.11
N VAL A 323 -5.62 13.19 -13.47
CA VAL A 323 -6.28 12.19 -12.61
C VAL A 323 -6.67 12.74 -11.25
N THR A 324 -5.90 13.66 -10.66
CA THR A 324 -6.32 14.38 -9.46
C THR A 324 -7.60 15.16 -9.74
N LEU A 325 -7.68 15.86 -10.88
CA LEU A 325 -8.93 16.51 -11.30
C LEU A 325 -10.07 15.51 -11.55
N ALA A 326 -9.79 14.34 -12.16
CA ALA A 326 -10.81 13.31 -12.39
C ALA A 326 -11.27 12.60 -11.10
N SER A 327 -10.49 12.69 -10.02
CA SER A 327 -10.88 12.20 -8.69
C SER A 327 -11.79 13.18 -7.92
N TYR A 328 -11.90 14.42 -8.37
CA TYR A 328 -12.75 15.44 -7.76
C TYR A 328 -14.23 15.09 -7.93
N GLN A 329 -14.94 14.95 -6.81
CA GLN A 329 -16.35 14.53 -6.78
C GLN A 329 -17.34 15.67 -7.08
N GLY A 330 -16.88 16.92 -7.13
CA GLY A 330 -17.66 18.10 -7.50
C GLY A 330 -17.80 19.16 -6.41
N PRO A 331 -18.52 20.27 -6.68
CA PRO A 331 -18.58 21.46 -5.82
C PRO A 331 -19.08 21.24 -4.40
N GLU A 332 -19.85 20.19 -4.14
CA GLU A 332 -20.39 19.85 -2.81
C GLU A 332 -19.36 19.14 -1.89
N TYR A 333 -18.26 18.65 -2.46
CA TYR A 333 -17.24 17.86 -1.77
C TYR A 333 -15.98 18.69 -1.45
N ASP A 334 -14.90 18.03 -1.01
CA ASP A 334 -13.63 18.69 -0.72
C ASP A 334 -12.98 19.31 -1.97
N SER A 335 -12.49 20.55 -1.86
CA SER A 335 -11.79 21.25 -2.96
C SER A 335 -10.32 20.88 -3.07
N GLN A 336 -9.73 20.16 -2.13
CA GLN A 336 -8.31 19.80 -2.17
C GLN A 336 -7.88 19.21 -3.53
N ALA A 337 -8.67 18.29 -4.11
CA ALA A 337 -8.36 17.70 -5.42
C ALA A 337 -8.45 18.71 -6.59
N LEU A 338 -9.31 19.73 -6.51
CA LEU A 338 -9.39 20.80 -7.50
C LEU A 338 -8.16 21.71 -7.44
N GLU A 339 -7.80 22.11 -6.20
CA GLU A 339 -6.68 23.00 -5.91
C GLU A 339 -5.34 22.33 -6.24
N GLU A 340 -5.11 21.09 -5.79
CA GLU A 340 -3.93 20.30 -6.15
C GLU A 340 -3.82 20.11 -7.67
N ALA A 341 -4.92 19.83 -8.38
CA ALA A 341 -4.89 19.68 -9.83
C ALA A 341 -4.49 20.97 -10.56
N ARG A 342 -4.92 22.15 -10.07
CA ARG A 342 -4.50 23.46 -10.60
C ARG A 342 -3.02 23.70 -10.33
N GLU A 343 -2.56 23.46 -9.10
CA GLU A 343 -1.16 23.64 -8.72
C GLU A 343 -0.21 22.76 -9.54
N LEU A 344 -0.57 21.49 -9.78
CA LEU A 344 0.22 20.58 -10.62
C LEU A 344 0.31 21.06 -12.08
N LYS A 345 -0.75 21.66 -12.64
CA LYS A 345 -0.70 22.23 -14.00
C LYS A 345 0.16 23.50 -14.06
N VAL A 346 0.07 24.36 -13.05
CA VAL A 346 0.93 25.55 -12.94
C VAL A 346 2.40 25.14 -12.80
N ALA A 347 2.70 24.16 -11.95
CA ALA A 347 4.04 23.61 -11.81
C ALA A 347 4.54 22.98 -13.12
N ALA A 348 3.70 22.23 -13.84
CA ALA A 348 4.06 21.67 -15.13
C ALA A 348 4.44 22.74 -16.17
N LEU A 349 3.66 23.84 -16.23
CA LEU A 349 3.94 24.98 -17.12
C LEU A 349 5.25 25.70 -16.78
N GLN A 350 5.66 25.70 -15.51
CA GLN A 350 6.88 26.35 -15.02
C GLN A 350 8.13 25.47 -15.17
N LEU A 351 8.02 24.17 -14.88
CA LEU A 351 9.14 23.23 -14.86
C LEU A 351 9.50 22.71 -16.26
N PHE A 352 8.52 22.49 -17.14
CA PHE A 352 8.72 21.78 -18.41
C PHE A 352 8.72 22.76 -19.60
N GLY A 353 9.91 23.32 -19.86
CA GLY A 353 10.15 24.18 -21.04
C GLY A 353 9.97 23.45 -22.38
N ASP A 354 10.11 22.13 -22.38
CA ASP A 354 9.98 21.20 -23.50
C ASP A 354 8.54 20.74 -23.78
N LEU A 355 7.52 21.33 -23.12
CA LEU A 355 6.13 21.17 -23.55
C LEU A 355 5.92 21.76 -24.95
N ASP A 356 5.16 21.05 -25.79
CA ASP A 356 4.73 21.55 -27.09
C ASP A 356 3.87 22.83 -26.93
N PRO A 357 3.89 23.81 -27.86
CA PRO A 357 3.08 25.02 -27.76
C PRO A 357 1.57 24.75 -27.62
N GLU A 358 1.02 23.72 -28.30
CA GLU A 358 -0.40 23.37 -28.18
C GLU A 358 -0.69 22.77 -26.79
N GLN A 359 0.18 21.87 -26.31
CA GLN A 359 0.06 21.31 -24.96
C GLN A 359 0.11 22.42 -23.89
N ARG A 360 1.07 23.35 -24.01
CA ARG A 360 1.22 24.51 -23.12
C ARG A 360 -0.04 25.39 -23.14
N GLN A 361 -0.61 25.67 -24.31
CA GLN A 361 -1.86 26.42 -24.41
C GLN A 361 -3.02 25.68 -23.72
N ARG A 362 -3.21 24.39 -24.00
CA ARG A 362 -4.27 23.56 -23.38
C ARG A 362 -4.15 23.55 -21.85
N LEU A 363 -2.94 23.36 -21.30
CA LEU A 363 -2.72 23.42 -19.85
C LEU A 363 -3.06 24.80 -19.26
N GLN A 364 -2.70 25.90 -19.94
CA GLN A 364 -3.01 27.26 -19.49
C GLN A 364 -4.52 27.53 -19.49
N GLU A 365 -5.25 27.07 -20.52
CA GLU A 365 -6.70 27.17 -20.59
C GLU A 365 -7.40 26.35 -19.49
N GLU A 366 -6.86 25.17 -19.15
CA GLU A 366 -7.32 24.36 -18.02
C GLU A 366 -7.08 25.06 -16.68
N VAL A 367 -5.88 25.61 -16.42
CA VAL A 367 -5.58 26.40 -15.22
C VAL A 367 -6.58 27.55 -15.05
N ASN A 368 -6.82 28.31 -16.13
CA ASN A 368 -7.76 29.43 -16.13
C ASN A 368 -9.23 28.99 -15.94
N ARG A 369 -9.57 27.72 -16.23
CA ARG A 369 -10.89 27.13 -15.94
C ARG A 369 -11.00 26.69 -14.48
N LEU A 370 -9.97 26.02 -13.95
CA LEU A 370 -9.92 25.56 -12.56
C LEU A 370 -9.93 26.73 -11.58
N GLN A 371 -9.13 27.76 -11.84
CA GLN A 371 -9.13 28.99 -11.04
C GLN A 371 -10.54 29.61 -10.96
N ARG A 372 -11.24 29.76 -12.09
CA ARG A 372 -12.63 30.29 -12.08
C ARG A 372 -13.61 29.42 -11.31
N ALA A 373 -13.39 28.10 -11.25
CA ALA A 373 -14.20 27.20 -10.43
C ALA A 373 -13.87 27.32 -8.92
N GLU A 374 -12.60 27.48 -8.55
CA GLU A 374 -12.17 27.80 -7.18
C GLU A 374 -12.75 29.14 -6.70
N GLU A 375 -12.67 30.18 -7.54
CA GLU A 375 -13.22 31.51 -7.26
C GLU A 375 -14.75 31.48 -7.08
N ALA A 376 -15.48 30.81 -7.99
CA ALA A 376 -16.92 30.65 -7.89
C ALA A 376 -17.34 29.93 -6.61
N ARG A 377 -16.66 28.83 -6.25
CA ARG A 377 -16.92 28.09 -4.99
C ARG A 377 -16.68 28.95 -3.76
N LEU A 378 -15.60 29.73 -3.70
CA LEU A 378 -15.37 30.66 -2.58
C LEU A 378 -16.49 31.69 -2.47
N TRP A 379 -17.02 32.14 -3.60
CA TRP A 379 -18.16 33.03 -3.64
C TRP A 379 -19.47 32.36 -3.20
N ASP A 380 -19.72 31.10 -3.56
CA ASP A 380 -20.86 30.33 -3.06
C ASP A 380 -20.85 30.22 -1.52
N VAL A 381 -19.65 30.12 -0.91
CA VAL A 381 -19.49 30.16 0.56
C VAL A 381 -19.80 31.55 1.14
N VAL A 382 -19.44 32.64 0.43
CA VAL A 382 -19.84 34.01 0.79
C VAL A 382 -21.37 34.14 0.76
N GLU A 383 -22.03 33.71 -0.31
CA GLU A 383 -23.50 33.76 -0.43
C GLU A 383 -24.18 32.88 0.64
N TYR A 384 -23.64 31.70 0.94
CA TYR A 384 -24.11 30.86 2.04
C TYR A 384 -24.09 31.62 3.39
N TYR A 385 -22.98 32.24 3.77
CA TYR A 385 -22.91 32.99 5.02
C TYR A 385 -23.72 34.29 5.02
N GLN A 386 -23.93 34.93 3.86
CA GLN A 386 -24.90 36.02 3.70
C GLN A 386 -26.32 35.55 4.01
N THR A 387 -26.79 34.42 3.43
CA THR A 387 -28.14 33.89 3.73
C THR A 387 -28.33 33.47 5.19
N LYS A 388 -27.24 33.14 5.90
CA LYS A 388 -27.25 32.86 7.35
C LYS A 388 -27.18 34.12 8.23
N GLY A 389 -26.91 35.30 7.66
CA GLY A 389 -26.76 36.54 8.40
C GLY A 389 -25.54 36.57 9.33
N ILE A 390 -24.41 35.97 8.94
CA ILE A 390 -23.18 35.90 9.75
C ILE A 390 -22.11 36.83 9.14
N PRO A 391 -22.08 38.13 9.49
CA PRO A 391 -21.25 39.13 8.79
C PRO A 391 -19.74 38.94 9.00
N GLU A 392 -19.31 38.33 10.12
CA GLU A 392 -17.90 38.02 10.39
C GLU A 392 -17.38 36.96 9.41
N ALA A 393 -18.18 35.93 9.14
CA ALA A 393 -17.83 34.87 8.20
C ALA A 393 -17.81 35.39 6.76
N VAL A 394 -18.76 36.26 6.39
CA VAL A 394 -18.76 36.96 5.09
C VAL A 394 -17.50 37.82 4.94
N THR A 395 -17.14 38.62 5.96
CA THR A 395 -15.89 39.41 5.98
C THR A 395 -14.67 38.53 5.76
N LEU A 396 -14.57 37.39 6.47
CA LEU A 396 -13.45 36.47 6.37
C LEU A 396 -13.28 35.90 4.95
N HIS A 397 -14.36 35.41 4.34
CA HIS A 397 -14.30 34.80 3.01
C HIS A 397 -14.11 35.84 1.89
N CYS A 398 -14.66 37.05 2.03
CA CYS A 398 -14.36 38.17 1.12
C CYS A 398 -12.86 38.51 1.16
N ASN A 399 -12.26 38.61 2.35
CA ASN A 399 -10.81 38.84 2.50
C ASN A 399 -9.98 37.69 1.92
N LEU A 400 -10.44 36.43 2.03
CA LEU A 400 -9.78 35.29 1.42
C LEU A 400 -9.75 35.39 -0.11
N ILE A 401 -10.88 35.77 -0.74
CA ILE A 401 -10.95 36.01 -2.19
C ILE A 401 -10.00 37.14 -2.59
N LEU A 402 -9.98 38.26 -1.85
CA LEU A 402 -9.10 39.40 -2.13
C LEU A 402 -7.61 39.06 -2.04
N ASN A 403 -7.23 38.22 -1.07
CA ASN A 403 -5.84 37.81 -0.87
C ASN A 403 -5.38 36.75 -1.89
N ARG A 404 -6.26 35.84 -2.30
CA ARG A 404 -5.91 34.71 -3.19
C ARG A 404 -6.12 35.02 -4.68
N TYR A 405 -7.08 35.88 -5.01
CA TYR A 405 -7.48 36.22 -6.39
C TYR A 405 -7.76 37.73 -6.57
N PRO A 406 -6.78 38.63 -6.33
CA PRO A 406 -7.01 40.08 -6.28
C PRO A 406 -7.58 40.69 -7.57
N ASP A 407 -7.31 40.07 -8.72
CA ASP A 407 -7.72 40.53 -10.06
C ASP A 407 -8.99 39.81 -10.60
N SER A 408 -9.63 38.98 -9.78
CA SER A 408 -10.86 38.27 -10.15
C SER A 408 -12.09 39.20 -10.16
N PRO A 409 -13.11 38.98 -11.02
CA PRO A 409 -14.40 39.65 -10.89
C PRO A 409 -15.07 39.40 -9.52
N TYR A 410 -14.76 38.30 -8.84
CA TYR A 410 -15.24 38.04 -7.48
C TYR A 410 -14.53 38.90 -6.42
N ALA A 411 -13.31 39.37 -6.68
CA ALA A 411 -12.64 40.34 -5.82
C ALA A 411 -13.32 41.71 -5.85
N GLU A 412 -13.84 42.15 -6.99
CA GLU A 412 -14.64 43.39 -7.07
C GLU A 412 -15.91 43.27 -6.22
N ARG A 413 -16.70 42.20 -6.42
CA ARG A 413 -17.90 41.90 -5.59
C ARG A 413 -17.58 41.76 -4.09
N ALA A 414 -16.39 41.23 -3.75
CA ALA A 414 -15.93 41.14 -2.36
C ALA A 414 -15.62 42.52 -1.74
N ARG A 415 -14.99 43.45 -2.50
CA ARG A 415 -14.77 44.84 -2.06
C ARG A 415 -16.11 45.54 -1.81
N GLU A 416 -17.07 45.40 -2.72
CA GLU A 416 -18.42 45.96 -2.59
C GLU A 416 -19.15 45.43 -1.34
N THR A 417 -19.12 44.11 -1.13
CA THR A 417 -19.74 43.45 0.03
C THR A 417 -19.15 43.95 1.34
N LEU A 418 -17.82 44.08 1.43
CA LEU A 418 -17.14 44.63 2.60
C LEU A 418 -17.49 46.11 2.84
N ALA A 419 -17.62 46.91 1.78
CA ALA A 419 -18.01 48.31 1.87
C ALA A 419 -19.46 48.47 2.37
N MET A 420 -20.40 47.63 1.88
CA MET A 420 -21.78 47.60 2.38
C MET A 420 -21.83 47.27 3.88
N GLN A 421 -21.14 46.21 4.31
CA GLN A 421 -21.06 45.87 5.74
C GLN A 421 -20.35 46.94 6.58
N ALA A 422 -19.43 47.72 6.01
CA ALA A 422 -18.81 48.84 6.71
C ALA A 422 -19.80 49.99 6.90
N ALA A 423 -20.64 50.29 5.90
CA ALA A 423 -21.71 51.28 5.99
C ALA A 423 -22.81 50.86 6.98
N GLU A 424 -23.29 49.61 6.93
CA GLU A 424 -24.28 49.07 7.88
C GLU A 424 -23.82 49.19 9.35
N ARG A 425 -22.52 48.99 9.62
CA ARG A 425 -21.93 49.17 10.95
C ARG A 425 -21.80 50.65 11.37
N GLN A 426 -21.84 51.59 10.43
CA GLN A 426 -21.77 53.04 10.70
C GLN A 426 -23.17 53.65 10.87
N ASP A 427 -24.16 53.21 10.08
CA ASP A 427 -25.56 53.65 10.18
C ASP A 427 -26.33 52.96 11.33
N GLY A 428 -25.81 51.84 11.84
CA GLY A 428 -26.34 51.09 12.97
C GLY A 428 -26.24 51.81 14.31
N VAL A 429 -27.16 52.75 14.57
CA VAL A 429 -27.40 53.32 15.91
C VAL A 429 -27.69 52.21 16.92
N ILE A 430 -27.13 52.33 18.13
CA ILE A 430 -27.22 51.35 19.22
C ILE A 430 -28.68 50.93 19.49
N THR A 431 -29.04 49.70 19.12
CA THR A 431 -30.20 48.98 19.65
C THR A 431 -29.80 47.62 20.22
N GLY A 432 -29.31 47.62 21.45
CA GLY A 432 -29.59 46.54 22.38
C GLY A 432 -28.96 45.16 22.12
N TRP A 433 -27.67 45.09 21.76
CA TRP A 433 -26.85 43.94 22.16
C TRP A 433 -25.73 44.40 23.09
N ASN A 434 -25.89 44.08 24.38
CA ASN A 434 -24.81 44.20 25.35
C ASN A 434 -23.74 43.16 24.94
N PRO A 435 -22.49 43.55 24.64
CA PRO A 435 -21.45 42.57 24.46
C PRO A 435 -21.24 41.87 25.80
N VAL A 436 -21.74 40.64 25.91
CA VAL A 436 -21.11 39.67 26.81
C VAL A 436 -19.76 39.36 26.18
N ALA A 437 -18.82 40.28 26.39
CA ALA A 437 -17.44 39.92 26.57
C ALA A 437 -17.45 38.85 27.67
N ARG A 438 -17.47 37.59 27.26
CA ARG A 438 -16.99 36.53 28.14
C ARG A 438 -15.56 36.99 28.47
N PRO A 439 -15.22 37.26 29.74
CA PRO A 439 -13.82 37.37 30.06
C PRO A 439 -13.16 36.11 29.51
N ALA A 440 -12.06 36.26 28.76
CA ALA A 440 -11.22 35.11 28.49
C ALA A 440 -10.96 34.45 29.86
N PRO A 441 -11.09 33.11 29.99
CA PRO A 441 -10.74 32.47 31.25
C PRO A 441 -9.33 32.92 31.59
N GLU A 442 -9.14 33.54 32.76
CA GLU A 442 -7.84 34.00 33.20
C GLU A 442 -6.96 32.76 33.31
N GLN A 443 -6.22 32.48 32.24
CA GLN A 443 -5.04 31.64 32.30
C GLN A 443 -4.06 32.43 33.15
N THR A 444 -4.15 32.18 34.45
CA THR A 444 -3.13 32.48 35.44
C THR A 444 -1.90 31.66 35.08
N VAL A 445 -1.20 32.13 34.04
CA VAL A 445 0.18 31.76 33.76
C VAL A 445 0.95 32.24 34.98
N GLN A 446 1.11 31.35 35.95
CA GLN A 446 2.12 31.51 36.98
C GLN A 446 3.44 31.59 36.22
N VAL A 447 3.99 32.79 36.13
CA VAL A 447 5.37 33.00 35.69
C VAL A 447 6.25 32.59 36.86
N PRO A 448 6.96 31.44 36.81
CA PRO A 448 7.96 31.15 37.83
C PRO A 448 9.09 32.15 37.67
N ALA A 449 9.16 33.12 38.58
CA ALA A 449 10.30 34.01 38.68
C ALA A 449 11.57 33.18 39.00
N ASN A 450 12.68 33.57 38.37
CA ASN A 450 14.04 33.03 38.51
C ASN A 450 14.36 31.71 37.78
N ARG A 451 14.84 31.84 36.54
CA ARG A 451 16.17 31.32 36.17
C ARG A 451 17.01 32.46 35.56
N PRO A 452 18.33 32.53 35.85
CA PRO A 452 19.20 33.54 35.28
C PRO A 452 19.42 33.31 33.78
N ARG A 453 19.76 34.38 33.05
CA ARG A 453 20.22 34.30 31.65
C ARG A 453 21.38 33.31 31.54
N GLN A 454 21.31 32.41 30.58
CA GLN A 454 22.47 31.74 30.01
C GLN A 454 22.66 32.27 28.59
N ASP A 455 23.84 32.80 28.33
CA ASP A 455 24.26 33.23 27.01
C ASP A 455 24.51 32.01 26.08
N GLY A 456 24.47 32.25 24.77
CA GLY A 456 24.28 31.19 23.79
C GLY A 456 25.36 30.11 23.74
N SER A 457 24.91 28.85 23.79
CA SER A 457 25.60 27.69 23.21
C SER A 457 24.57 26.63 22.82
N LEU A 458 24.84 25.89 21.73
CA LEU A 458 23.94 24.85 21.21
C LEU A 458 23.94 23.62 22.14
N PRO A 459 22.78 22.97 22.36
CA PRO A 459 22.71 21.81 23.25
C PRO A 459 23.28 20.55 22.59
N THR A 460 24.37 20.03 23.14
CA THR A 460 24.80 18.63 22.93
C THR A 460 23.80 17.68 23.59
N PHE A 461 23.30 16.71 22.83
CA PHE A 461 22.55 15.58 23.39
C PHE A 461 23.46 14.71 24.25
N SER A 462 23.12 14.54 25.53
CA SER A 462 23.73 13.52 26.39
C SER A 462 22.88 12.26 26.34
N THR A 463 23.50 11.14 25.97
CA THR A 463 22.92 9.80 26.13
C THR A 463 23.10 9.34 27.57
N ASP A 464 22.01 9.10 28.29
CA ASP A 464 21.87 8.02 29.29
C ASP A 464 20.42 8.03 29.86
N PRO A 465 19.69 6.90 29.91
CA PRO A 465 18.33 6.85 30.44
C PRO A 465 18.30 6.52 31.95
N GLU A 466 17.73 7.41 32.76
CA GLU A 466 17.50 7.17 34.19
C GLU A 466 16.28 6.23 34.41
N LEU A 467 16.49 5.12 35.12
CA LEU A 467 15.52 4.05 35.32
C LEU A 467 14.48 4.38 36.41
N ALA A 468 13.22 4.55 36.02
CA ALA A 468 12.10 4.53 36.97
C ALA A 468 11.80 3.09 37.46
N PRO A 469 11.44 2.90 38.75
CA PRO A 469 11.26 1.56 39.33
C PRO A 469 10.02 0.84 38.79
N THR A 470 10.23 -0.37 38.26
CA THR A 470 9.18 -1.24 37.71
C THR A 470 8.25 -1.79 38.79
N ARG A 471 6.93 -1.62 38.62
CA ARG A 471 5.94 -2.45 39.34
C ARG A 471 6.11 -3.93 38.97
N PRO A 472 5.99 -4.88 39.92
CA PRO A 472 6.05 -6.30 39.59
C PRO A 472 4.87 -6.69 38.68
N ALA A 473 5.17 -7.34 37.56
CA ALA A 473 4.18 -7.79 36.60
C ALA A 473 3.32 -8.92 37.20
N GLN A 474 2.00 -8.78 37.16
CA GLN A 474 1.10 -9.91 37.44
C GLN A 474 1.13 -10.88 36.24
N PRO A 475 1.18 -12.20 36.47
CA PRO A 475 1.18 -13.18 35.39
C PRO A 475 -0.15 -13.14 34.62
N ARG A 476 -0.09 -12.96 33.31
CA ARG A 476 -1.26 -13.01 32.44
C ARG A 476 -1.76 -14.47 32.32
N PRO A 477 -3.07 -14.73 32.42
CA PRO A 477 -3.61 -16.08 32.31
C PRO A 477 -3.44 -16.65 30.89
N SER A 478 -3.26 -17.96 30.81
CA SER A 478 -3.05 -18.69 29.57
C SER A 478 -4.32 -18.80 28.70
N VAL A 479 -4.16 -19.11 27.41
CA VAL A 479 -5.28 -19.22 26.44
C VAL A 479 -6.35 -20.22 26.91
N TRP A 480 -5.97 -21.31 27.56
CA TRP A 480 -6.91 -22.30 28.11
C TRP A 480 -7.78 -21.76 29.25
N GLN A 481 -7.29 -20.80 30.05
CA GLN A 481 -8.08 -20.12 31.07
C GLN A 481 -9.08 -19.11 30.47
N ARG A 482 -8.87 -18.64 29.24
CA ARG A 482 -9.85 -17.83 28.50
C ARG A 482 -10.99 -18.66 27.91
N MET A 483 -10.73 -19.90 27.47
CA MET A 483 -11.76 -20.74 26.85
C MET A 483 -12.75 -21.39 27.84
N GLY A 484 -12.45 -21.39 29.15
CA GLY A 484 -13.31 -22.00 30.18
C GLY A 484 -14.54 -21.18 30.61
N ASN A 485 -14.66 -19.91 30.22
CA ASN A 485 -15.64 -18.96 30.77
C ASN A 485 -16.89 -18.73 29.88
N LEU A 486 -17.29 -19.71 29.08
CA LEU A 486 -18.42 -19.59 28.12
C LEU A 486 -19.83 -19.62 28.75
N LEU A 487 -19.98 -19.73 30.07
CA LEU A 487 -21.27 -19.76 30.78
C LEU A 487 -21.26 -18.98 32.11
N ARG A 488 -20.98 -17.68 32.07
CA ARG A 488 -21.44 -16.74 33.12
C ARG A 488 -22.43 -15.73 32.54
N ARG A 489 -23.39 -15.31 33.39
CA ARG A 489 -24.25 -14.15 33.11
C ARG A 489 -23.36 -12.91 32.89
N ALA A 490 -23.85 -11.99 32.07
CA ALA A 490 -23.18 -10.71 31.85
C ALA A 490 -22.85 -10.03 33.19
N ASP A 491 -21.65 -9.48 33.29
CA ASP A 491 -21.25 -8.63 34.41
C ASP A 491 -22.18 -7.40 34.45
N GLU A 492 -22.51 -6.93 35.66
CA GLU A 492 -23.33 -5.73 35.83
C GLU A 492 -22.67 -4.51 35.15
N PRO A 493 -23.45 -3.61 34.52
CA PRO A 493 -22.90 -2.37 33.99
C PRO A 493 -22.25 -1.57 35.13
N PRO A 494 -21.15 -0.84 34.86
CA PRO A 494 -20.46 -0.08 35.89
C PRO A 494 -21.41 0.89 36.57
N GLN A 495 -21.50 0.83 37.90
CA GLN A 495 -22.30 1.76 38.68
C GLN A 495 -21.74 3.16 38.46
N LEU A 496 -22.54 4.03 37.83
CA LEU A 496 -22.24 5.44 37.74
C LEU A 496 -22.33 6.03 39.15
N GLU A 497 -21.23 6.59 39.64
CA GLU A 497 -21.26 7.36 40.89
C GLU A 497 -22.22 8.56 40.71
N SER A 498 -23.29 8.57 41.50
CA SER A 498 -24.17 9.74 41.63
C SER A 498 -23.33 10.96 42.04
N PRO A 499 -23.57 12.16 41.50
CA PRO A 499 -22.96 13.36 42.06
C PRO A 499 -23.35 13.48 43.55
N PRO A 500 -22.46 13.99 44.42
CA PRO A 500 -22.72 14.05 45.84
C PRO A 500 -23.99 14.86 46.11
N SER A 501 -24.99 14.20 46.69
CA SER A 501 -26.23 14.82 47.13
C SER A 501 -25.91 15.85 48.21
N SER A 502 -26.32 17.09 47.98
CA SER A 502 -26.34 18.13 49.00
C SER A 502 -27.35 17.76 50.10
N GLU A 503 -26.88 17.08 51.15
CA GLU A 503 -27.68 16.95 52.37
C GLU A 503 -27.80 18.31 53.08
N PRO A 504 -28.96 18.60 53.70
CA PRO A 504 -29.21 19.87 54.33
C PRO A 504 -28.40 20.01 55.62
N ALA A 505 -27.85 21.21 55.84
CA ALA A 505 -27.22 21.55 57.12
C ALA A 505 -28.27 21.54 58.25
N ALA A 506 -28.32 20.45 59.01
CA ALA A 506 -29.02 20.40 60.28
C ALA A 506 -28.29 21.29 61.30
N ALA A 507 -29.04 22.04 62.09
CA ALA A 507 -28.51 23.09 62.95
C ALA A 507 -27.66 22.55 64.12
N ASP A 508 -26.55 23.24 64.41
CA ASP A 508 -25.94 23.27 65.74
C ASP A 508 -26.29 24.60 66.41
N PRO A 509 -26.96 24.62 67.58
CA PRO A 509 -27.53 25.85 68.12
C PRO A 509 -26.54 26.60 69.01
N GLY A 510 -26.06 27.76 68.56
CA GLY A 510 -25.46 28.73 69.47
C GLY A 510 -24.40 29.66 68.90
N ARG A 511 -24.82 30.74 68.24
CA ARG A 511 -24.21 32.05 68.49
C ARG A 511 -25.14 33.21 68.21
N THR A 512 -25.28 34.04 69.24
CA THR A 512 -26.10 35.25 69.32
C THR A 512 -25.41 36.44 68.64
N SER A 513 -26.21 37.46 68.29
CA SER A 513 -25.82 38.87 68.06
C SER A 513 -24.82 39.15 66.92
N LEU A 514 -25.00 40.19 66.10
CA LEU A 514 -25.79 41.43 66.25
C LEU A 514 -26.35 41.87 64.88
#